data_AF-A0A3M1DDB8-F1
#
_entry.id   AF-A0A3M1DDB8-F1
#
_cell.length_a   1.000
_cell.length_b   1.000
_cell.length_c   1.000
_cell.angle_alpha   90.00
_cell.angle_beta   90.00
_cell.angle_gamma   90.00
#
_symmetry.space_group_name_H-M   'P 1'
#
loop_
_entity.id
_entity.type
_entity.pdbx_description
1 polymer ?
#
loop_
_entity_poly.entity_id
_entity_poly.type
_entity_poly.pdbx_seq_one_letter_code
_entity_poly.pdbx_strand_id
1 'polypeptide(L)'
;MRPEFNGIERRLDKLNERLRRLEPLQKKPLDEFLQDAYLRDIVERNLEIAIQCCIDIAHRVISLEGALRPRDSYESLLRLGELGVLPADFARHLAPMAGFRNILAHEYLAIDWDLVYEHLQRLDDLRQFADYLRKWMSARLEQRGGSV
;
A
#
# COMPACT_ATOMS: atom_id res chain seq x y z
N MET A 1 0.66 -21.63 9.81
CA MET A 1 0.70 -20.58 8.78
C MET A 1 0.66 -21.26 7.42
N ARG A 2 -0.25 -20.89 6.51
CA ARG A 2 -0.32 -21.52 5.18
C ARG A 2 0.81 -20.97 4.28
N PRO A 3 1.58 -21.82 3.57
CA PRO A 3 2.72 -21.37 2.76
C PRO A 3 2.35 -20.33 1.69
N GLU A 4 1.13 -20.37 1.17
CA GLU A 4 0.67 -19.48 0.10
C GLU A 4 0.62 -18.00 0.48
N PHE A 5 0.34 -17.67 1.75
CA PHE A 5 0.23 -16.30 2.27
C PHE A 5 1.51 -15.71 2.84
N ASN A 6 2.57 -16.51 3.02
CA ASN A 6 3.84 -16.04 3.57
C ASN A 6 4.38 -14.79 2.82
N GLY A 7 4.27 -14.80 1.49
CA GLY A 7 4.66 -13.64 0.67
C GLY A 7 3.84 -12.37 0.91
N ILE A 8 2.56 -12.50 1.29
CA ILE A 8 1.66 -11.39 1.64
C ILE A 8 1.99 -10.90 3.05
N GLU A 9 2.07 -11.82 4.02
CA GLU A 9 2.31 -11.51 5.44
C GLU A 9 3.63 -10.76 5.63
N ARG A 10 4.71 -11.21 4.99
CA ARG A 10 6.01 -10.51 5.02
C ARG A 10 5.94 -9.07 4.50
N ARG A 11 5.07 -8.80 3.53
CA ARG A 11 4.87 -7.45 2.97
C ARG A 11 3.96 -6.61 3.83
N LEU A 12 2.96 -7.21 4.48
CA LEU A 12 2.17 -6.53 5.52
C LEU A 12 3.07 -6.12 6.69
N ASP A 13 3.99 -6.98 7.13
CA ASP A 13 4.95 -6.64 8.19
C ASP A 13 5.83 -5.46 7.80
N LYS A 14 6.36 -5.48 6.55
CA LYS A 14 7.14 -4.37 6.00
C LYS A 14 6.32 -3.09 5.90
N LEU A 15 5.08 -3.17 5.42
CA LEU A 15 4.15 -2.04 5.36
C LEU A 15 3.95 -1.44 6.76
N ASN A 16 3.61 -2.26 7.75
CA ASN A 16 3.42 -1.81 9.13
C ASN A 16 4.68 -1.17 9.71
N GLU A 17 5.87 -1.71 9.40
CA GLU A 17 7.14 -1.10 9.80
C GLU A 17 7.31 0.30 9.21
N ARG A 18 6.99 0.50 7.93
CA ARG A 18 7.07 1.83 7.28
C ARG A 18 6.05 2.80 7.86
N LEU A 19 4.81 2.36 8.08
CA LEU A 19 3.78 3.20 8.70
C LEU A 19 4.18 3.64 10.11
N ARG A 20 4.75 2.76 10.93
CA ARG A 20 5.27 3.13 12.27
C ARG A 20 6.39 4.16 12.23
N ARG A 21 7.23 4.15 11.19
CA ARG A 21 8.29 5.15 11.00
C ARG A 21 7.72 6.50 10.55
N LEU A 22 6.65 6.50 9.76
CA LEU A 22 6.01 7.70 9.22
C LEU A 22 5.07 8.39 10.24
N GLU A 23 4.39 7.62 11.08
CA GLU A 23 3.41 8.12 12.06
C GLU A 23 3.90 9.28 12.95
N PRO A 24 5.09 9.23 13.59
CA PRO A 24 5.55 10.38 14.37
C PRO A 24 5.85 11.62 13.52
N LEU A 25 6.12 11.44 12.22
CA LEU A 25 6.45 12.52 11.29
C LEU A 25 5.20 13.28 10.84
N GLN A 26 4.00 12.70 10.94
CA GLN A 26 2.74 13.40 10.65
C GLN A 26 2.53 14.65 11.51
N LYS A 27 3.12 14.68 12.72
CA LYS A 27 3.01 15.79 13.67
C LYS A 27 3.90 16.98 13.33
N LYS A 28 4.79 16.84 12.35
CA LYS A 28 5.70 17.90 11.91
C LYS A 28 4.90 18.92 11.08
N PRO A 29 4.96 20.24 11.40
CA PRO A 29 4.32 21.26 10.58
C PRO A 29 4.85 21.25 9.15
N LEU A 30 4.02 21.66 8.19
CA LEU A 30 4.40 21.73 6.77
C LEU A 30 5.68 22.57 6.56
N ASP A 31 5.78 23.74 7.18
CA ASP A 31 6.96 24.61 7.06
C ASP A 31 8.25 23.92 7.53
N GLU A 32 8.20 23.14 8.62
CA GLU A 32 9.34 22.36 9.10
C GLU A 32 9.69 21.25 8.10
N PHE A 33 8.68 20.55 7.58
CA PHE A 33 8.85 19.51 6.57
C PHE A 33 9.50 20.03 5.29
N LEU A 34 9.04 21.16 4.77
CA LEU A 34 9.56 21.74 3.52
C LEU A 34 11.02 22.22 3.66
N GLN A 35 11.42 22.65 4.85
CA GLN A 35 12.77 23.16 5.10
C GLN A 35 13.79 22.08 5.47
N ASP A 36 13.34 20.91 5.96
CA ASP A 36 14.22 19.81 6.37
C ASP A 36 14.39 18.76 5.25
N ALA A 37 15.55 18.79 4.57
CA ALA A 37 15.87 17.82 3.53
C ALA A 37 15.95 16.37 4.06
N TYR A 38 16.45 16.15 5.28
CA TYR A 38 16.56 14.81 5.85
C TYR A 38 15.18 14.23 6.18
N LEU A 39 14.29 15.06 6.71
CA LEU A 39 12.91 14.66 6.96
C LEU A 39 12.20 14.28 5.66
N ARG A 40 12.39 15.07 4.59
CA ARG A 40 11.87 14.78 3.25
C ARG A 40 12.35 13.44 2.71
N ASP A 41 13.65 13.19 2.72
CA ASP A 41 14.24 11.92 2.25
C ASP A 41 13.71 10.71 3.05
N ILE A 42 13.56 10.86 4.37
CA ILE A 42 12.99 9.82 5.23
C ILE A 42 11.54 9.54 4.85
N VAL A 43 10.72 10.58 4.69
CA VAL A 43 9.29 10.43 4.38
C VAL A 43 9.10 9.84 2.99
N GLU A 44 9.79 10.38 1.99
CA GLU A 44 9.79 9.89 0.61
C GLU A 44 10.05 8.39 0.56
N ARG A 45 11.19 7.94 1.11
CA ARG A 45 11.59 6.54 1.04
C ARG A 45 10.62 5.61 1.78
N ASN A 46 10.07 6.05 2.90
CA ASN A 46 9.12 5.22 3.63
C ASN A 46 7.76 5.14 2.93
N LEU A 47 7.27 6.22 2.31
CA LEU A 47 6.06 6.20 1.49
C LEU A 47 6.22 5.33 0.24
N GLU A 48 7.33 5.49 -0.48
CA GLU A 48 7.66 4.68 -1.67
C GLU A 48 7.59 3.18 -1.35
N ILE A 49 8.26 2.75 -0.28
CA ILE A 49 8.28 1.34 0.13
C ILE A 49 6.90 0.88 0.62
N ALA A 50 6.18 1.71 1.38
CA ALA A 50 4.86 1.35 1.88
C ALA A 50 3.87 1.10 0.72
N ILE A 51 3.87 1.98 -0.28
CA ILE A 51 3.01 1.84 -1.46
C ILE A 51 3.47 0.65 -2.32
N GLN A 52 4.78 0.43 -2.48
CA GLN A 52 5.30 -0.75 -3.16
C GLN A 52 4.81 -2.05 -2.53
N CYS A 53 4.77 -2.12 -1.19
CA CYS A 53 4.24 -3.30 -0.50
C CYS A 53 2.79 -3.56 -0.87
N CYS A 54 1.96 -2.52 -0.98
CA CYS A 54 0.55 -2.64 -1.38
C CYS A 54 0.41 -3.18 -2.81
N ILE A 55 1.19 -2.64 -3.76
CA ILE A 55 1.21 -3.09 -5.16
C ILE A 55 1.66 -4.56 -5.28
N ASP A 56 2.72 -4.94 -4.57
CA ASP A 56 3.21 -6.31 -4.58
C ASP A 56 2.20 -7.29 -3.99
N ILE A 57 1.54 -6.90 -2.89
CA ILE A 57 0.48 -7.69 -2.29
C ILE A 57 -0.65 -7.86 -3.30
N ALA A 58 -1.03 -6.79 -4.01
CA ALA A 58 -2.06 -6.85 -5.05
C ALA A 58 -1.71 -7.88 -6.12
N HIS A 59 -0.49 -7.82 -6.67
CA HIS A 59 -0.02 -8.81 -7.64
C HIS A 59 -0.05 -10.24 -7.08
N ARG A 60 0.34 -10.44 -5.81
CA ARG A 60 0.33 -11.75 -5.18
C ARG A 60 -1.09 -12.28 -5.03
N VAL A 61 -2.04 -11.46 -4.61
CA VAL A 61 -3.45 -11.84 -4.47
C VAL A 61 -4.05 -12.19 -5.83
N ILE A 62 -3.85 -11.35 -6.85
CA ILE A 62 -4.30 -11.62 -8.23
C ILE A 62 -3.78 -12.97 -8.73
N SER A 63 -2.49 -13.25 -8.48
CA SER A 63 -1.87 -14.53 -8.85
C SER A 63 -2.47 -15.72 -8.09
N LEU A 64 -2.81 -15.56 -6.81
CA LEU A 64 -3.43 -16.62 -6.00
C LEU A 64 -4.88 -16.91 -6.42
N GLU A 65 -5.60 -15.87 -6.87
CA GLU A 65 -6.96 -15.98 -7.39
C GLU A 65 -7.03 -16.49 -8.83
N GLY A 66 -5.88 -16.67 -9.50
CA GLY A 66 -5.85 -17.05 -10.92
C GLY A 66 -6.48 -16.00 -11.83
N ALA A 67 -6.57 -14.74 -11.37
CA ALA A 67 -7.21 -13.66 -12.09
C ALA A 67 -6.31 -13.12 -13.22
N LEU A 68 -6.92 -12.38 -14.15
CA LEU A 68 -6.20 -11.77 -15.26
C LEU A 68 -5.09 -10.84 -14.74
N ARG A 69 -3.90 -10.96 -15.33
CA ARG A 69 -2.76 -10.13 -14.97
C ARG A 69 -3.06 -8.66 -15.29
N PRO A 70 -2.83 -7.72 -14.35
CA PRO A 70 -3.04 -6.30 -14.59
C PRO A 70 -1.99 -5.77 -15.57
N ARG A 71 -2.33 -4.73 -16.33
CA ARG A 71 -1.40 -4.07 -17.27
C ARG A 71 -0.32 -3.29 -16.54
N ASP A 72 -0.66 -2.71 -15.39
CA ASP A 72 0.25 -1.90 -14.58
C ASP A 72 -0.12 -1.95 -13.08
N SER A 73 0.65 -1.20 -12.27
CA SER A 73 0.44 -1.11 -10.82
C SER A 73 -0.86 -0.40 -10.43
N TYR A 74 -1.42 0.45 -11.29
CA TYR A 74 -2.69 1.13 -11.01
C TYR A 74 -3.85 0.13 -11.16
N GLU A 75 -3.84 -0.63 -12.26
CA GLU A 75 -4.81 -1.68 -12.51
C GLU A 75 -4.72 -2.81 -11.48
N SER A 76 -3.53 -3.10 -10.93
CA SER A 76 -3.39 -4.13 -9.89
C SER A 76 -4.18 -3.78 -8.62
N LEU A 77 -4.21 -2.52 -8.22
CA LEU A 77 -5.00 -2.05 -7.07
C LEU A 77 -6.51 -2.07 -7.37
N LEU A 78 -6.92 -1.66 -8.58
CA LEU A 78 -8.33 -1.75 -8.99
C LEU A 78 -8.84 -3.20 -9.02
N ARG A 79 -8.01 -4.13 -9.50
CA ARG A 79 -8.36 -5.54 -9.60
C ARG A 79 -8.72 -6.15 -8.24
N LEU A 80 -8.13 -5.66 -7.14
CA LEU A 80 -8.51 -6.10 -5.81
C LEU A 80 -9.96 -5.72 -5.44
N GLY A 81 -10.46 -4.61 -5.96
CA GLY A 81 -11.87 -4.24 -5.84
C GLY A 81 -12.79 -5.22 -6.59
N GLU A 82 -12.42 -5.57 -7.81
CA GLU A 82 -13.17 -6.53 -8.64
C GLU A 82 -13.20 -7.94 -8.04
N LEU A 83 -12.12 -8.35 -7.37
CA LEU A 83 -12.00 -9.64 -6.67
C LEU A 83 -12.70 -9.64 -5.30
N GLY A 84 -13.29 -8.53 -4.87
CA GLY A 84 -13.94 -8.39 -3.57
C GLY A 84 -12.96 -8.43 -2.38
N VAL A 85 -11.67 -8.21 -2.63
CA VAL A 85 -10.63 -8.12 -1.59
C VAL A 85 -10.70 -6.76 -0.91
N LEU A 86 -10.96 -5.71 -1.70
CA LEU A 86 -11.21 -4.35 -1.24
C LEU A 86 -12.63 -3.92 -1.63
N PRO A 87 -13.28 -3.00 -0.91
CA PRO A 87 -14.44 -2.29 -1.44
C PRO A 87 -14.07 -1.58 -2.76
N ALA A 88 -14.95 -1.65 -3.76
CA ALA A 88 -14.65 -1.13 -5.10
C ALA A 88 -14.33 0.39 -5.11
N ASP A 89 -15.06 1.18 -4.31
CA ASP A 89 -14.79 2.62 -4.16
C ASP A 89 -13.43 2.89 -3.51
N PHE A 90 -13.08 2.09 -2.49
CA PHE A 90 -11.78 2.20 -1.83
C PHE A 90 -10.65 1.83 -2.79
N ALA A 91 -10.80 0.78 -3.60
CA ALA A 91 -9.82 0.41 -4.61
C ALA A 91 -9.59 1.54 -5.63
N ARG A 92 -10.66 2.21 -6.08
CA ARG A 92 -10.58 3.38 -6.98
C ARG A 92 -9.86 4.56 -6.34
N HIS A 93 -10.15 4.83 -5.07
CA HIS A 93 -9.49 5.88 -4.28
C HIS A 93 -8.01 5.59 -4.05
N LEU A 94 -7.66 4.32 -3.83
CA LEU A 94 -6.30 3.89 -3.54
C LEU A 94 -5.42 3.87 -4.80
N ALA A 95 -5.96 3.42 -5.94
CA ALA A 95 -5.20 3.16 -7.17
C ALA A 95 -4.25 4.30 -7.63
N PRO A 96 -4.61 5.60 -7.56
CA PRO A 96 -3.72 6.70 -7.92
C PRO A 96 -2.36 6.69 -7.21
N MET A 97 -2.24 6.08 -6.03
CA MET A 97 -0.95 5.98 -5.32
C MET A 97 0.11 5.20 -6.10
N ALA A 98 -0.30 4.33 -7.02
CA ALA A 98 0.63 3.64 -7.91
C ALA A 98 1.40 4.62 -8.81
N GLY A 99 0.73 5.66 -9.30
CA GLY A 99 1.35 6.75 -10.06
C GLY A 99 2.27 7.58 -9.17
N PHE A 100 1.81 7.95 -7.98
CA PHE A 100 2.64 8.66 -6.99
C PHE A 100 3.93 7.89 -6.66
N ARG A 101 3.85 6.57 -6.44
CA ARG A 101 5.04 5.72 -6.22
C ARG A 101 6.02 5.78 -7.40
N ASN A 102 5.52 5.80 -8.63
CA ASN A 102 6.39 5.90 -9.81
C ASN A 102 7.14 7.23 -9.86
N ILE A 103 6.48 8.33 -9.46
CA ILE A 103 7.10 9.66 -9.35
C ILE A 103 8.25 9.61 -8.35
N LEU A 104 8.00 9.10 -7.12
CA LEU A 104 9.04 8.99 -6.08
C LEU A 104 10.24 8.15 -6.55
N ALA A 105 10.01 7.07 -7.31
CA ALA A 105 11.07 6.16 -7.70
C ALA A 105 11.87 6.59 -8.96
N HIS A 106 11.24 7.29 -9.90
CA HIS A 106 11.83 7.53 -11.24
C HIS A 106 11.84 9.00 -11.68
N GLU A 107 11.00 9.86 -11.10
CA GLU A 107 10.88 11.27 -11.48
C GLU A 107 11.43 12.19 -10.38
N TYR A 108 12.55 11.80 -9.78
CA TYR A 108 13.15 12.46 -8.60
C TYR A 108 13.49 13.96 -8.81
N LEU A 109 13.62 14.42 -10.05
CA LEU A 109 13.82 15.84 -10.37
C LEU A 109 12.54 16.69 -10.28
N ALA A 110 11.38 16.04 -10.21
CA ALA A 110 10.06 16.65 -10.27
C ALA A 110 9.19 16.31 -9.04
N ILE A 111 9.81 15.93 -7.91
CA ILE A 111 9.07 15.65 -6.68
C ILE A 111 8.39 16.92 -6.16
N ASP A 112 7.07 16.85 -6.08
CA ASP A 112 6.22 17.83 -5.40
C ASP A 112 6.15 17.49 -3.90
N TRP A 113 6.84 18.29 -3.08
CA TRP A 113 6.92 18.06 -1.63
C TRP A 113 5.61 18.34 -0.90
N ASP A 114 4.74 19.21 -1.42
CA ASP A 114 3.42 19.43 -0.85
C ASP A 114 2.55 18.17 -1.02
N LEU A 115 2.64 17.53 -2.20
CA LEU A 115 1.98 16.23 -2.45
C LEU A 115 2.56 15.10 -1.57
N VAL A 116 3.89 15.06 -1.37
CA VAL A 116 4.51 14.10 -0.43
C VAL A 116 3.97 14.31 0.99
N TYR A 117 3.85 15.56 1.43
CA TYR A 117 3.29 15.88 2.74
C TYR A 117 1.81 15.50 2.83
N GLU A 118 1.00 15.72 1.80
CA GLU A 118 -0.39 15.28 1.76
C GLU A 118 -0.49 13.76 1.96
N HIS A 119 0.31 12.98 1.23
CA HIS A 119 0.36 11.53 1.37
C HIS A 119 0.86 11.09 2.76
N LEU A 120 1.81 11.82 3.36
CA LEU A 120 2.21 11.61 4.75
C LEU A 120 1.04 11.81 5.70
N GLN A 121 0.11 12.73 5.46
CA GLN A 121 -1.07 12.92 6.30
C GLN A 121 -2.15 11.83 6.11
N ARG A 122 -2.06 11.03 5.05
CA ARG A 122 -3.08 10.06 4.64
C ARG A 122 -2.68 8.60 4.87
N LEU A 123 -1.86 8.32 5.89
CA LEU A 123 -1.41 6.95 6.20
C LEU A 123 -2.57 5.99 6.53
N ASP A 124 -3.73 6.49 6.92
CA ASP A 124 -4.92 5.68 7.20
C ASP A 124 -5.43 4.92 5.98
N ASP A 125 -5.23 5.43 4.76
CA ASP A 125 -5.55 4.69 3.54
C ASP A 125 -4.72 3.39 3.47
N LEU A 126 -3.44 3.45 3.83
CA LEU A 126 -2.55 2.27 3.83
C LEU A 126 -2.84 1.32 5.00
N ARG A 127 -3.25 1.85 6.17
CA ARG A 127 -3.71 1.04 7.32
C ARG A 127 -4.99 0.28 6.96
N GLN A 128 -5.96 0.96 6.36
CA GLN A 128 -7.22 0.36 5.92
C GLN A 128 -7.00 -0.73 4.87
N PHE A 129 -6.09 -0.50 3.91
CA PHE A 129 -5.68 -1.53 2.96
C PHE A 129 -5.21 -2.81 3.69
N ALA A 130 -4.30 -2.68 4.65
CA ALA A 130 -3.80 -3.82 5.42
C ALA A 130 -4.93 -4.57 6.16
N ASP A 131 -5.90 -3.85 6.71
CA ASP A 131 -7.02 -4.45 7.43
C ASP A 131 -8.00 -5.19 6.51
N TYR A 132 -8.29 -4.66 5.32
CA TYR A 132 -9.07 -5.39 4.32
C TYR A 132 -8.37 -6.67 3.88
N LEU A 133 -7.05 -6.62 3.67
CA LEU A 133 -6.25 -7.79 3.31
C LEU A 133 -6.27 -8.86 4.42
N ARG A 134 -6.15 -8.46 5.69
CA ARG A 134 -6.27 -9.38 6.83
C ARG A 134 -7.64 -10.04 6.88
N LYS A 135 -8.71 -9.27 6.73
CA LYS A 135 -10.10 -9.80 6.71
C LYS A 135 -10.30 -10.80 5.58
N TRP A 136 -9.81 -10.48 4.38
CA TRP A 136 -9.87 -11.39 3.23
C TRP A 136 -9.10 -12.69 3.48
N MET A 137 -7.88 -12.64 4.03
CA MET A 137 -7.11 -13.84 4.38
C MET A 137 -7.84 -14.69 5.42
N SER A 138 -8.41 -14.09 6.48
CA SER A 138 -9.18 -14.80 7.49
C SER A 138 -10.42 -15.50 6.92
N ALA A 139 -11.23 -14.80 6.12
CA ALA A 139 -12.41 -15.38 5.48
C ALA A 139 -12.05 -16.59 4.59
N ARG A 140 -10.91 -16.53 3.88
CA ARG A 140 -10.41 -17.65 3.06
C ARG A 140 -9.94 -18.84 3.88
N LEU A 141 -9.41 -18.63 5.08
CA LEU A 141 -9.04 -19.71 5.99
C LEU A 141 -10.28 -20.43 6.54
N GLU A 142 -11.34 -19.69 6.86
CA GLU A 142 -12.61 -20.24 7.37
C GLU A 142 -13.36 -21.07 6.31
N GLN A 143 -13.51 -20.55 5.10
CA GLN A 143 -14.22 -21.23 4.00
C GLN A 143 -13.59 -22.58 3.62
N ARG A 144 -12.28 -22.76 3.85
CA ARG A 144 -11.55 -24.00 3.54
C ARG A 144 -11.38 -24.92 4.76
N GLY A 145 -11.78 -24.49 5.95
CA GLY A 145 -11.81 -25.30 7.17
C GLY A 145 -13.13 -26.06 7.36
N GLY A 146 -14.21 -25.61 6.72
CA GLY A 146 -15.55 -26.22 6.78
C GLY A 146 -15.84 -27.30 5.73
N SER A 147 -14.82 -27.87 5.09
CA SER A 147 -14.96 -28.97 4.11
C SER A 147 -14.40 -30.31 4.61
N VAL A 148 -14.42 -30.54 5.94
CA VAL A 148 -14.08 -31.84 6.55
C VAL A 148 -15.26 -32.32 7.38
#